data_AF-A0A9R1S5W3-F1
#
_entry.id   AF-A0A9R1S5W3-F1
#
_cell.length_a   1.000
_cell.length_b   1.000
_cell.length_c   1.000
_cell.angle_alpha   90.00
_cell.angle_beta   90.00
_cell.angle_gamma   90.00
#
_symmetry.space_group_name_H-M   'P 1'
#
loop_
_entity.id
_entity.type
_entity.pdbx_description
1 polymer ?
#
loop_
_entity_poly.entity_id
_entity_poly.type
_entity_poly.pdbx_seq_one_letter_code
_entity_poly.pdbx_strand_id
1 'polypeptide(L)'
;MAPRKFFVGGNWKCNGTGDDVKKIVTVLNEAEVPSEDAVEVVVSPPFVFLQQATGLLRPDFAVAAQNCWVRKGGAFTGEISAEMLVNLQVPWVILGHSERRALLNESSDLLLIKWLTHSPKDSR
;
A
#
# COMPACT_ATOMS: atom_id res chain seq x y z
N MET A 1 20.28 10.96 16.49
CA MET A 1 19.10 10.58 15.68
C MET A 1 18.15 9.83 16.59
N ALA A 2 16.85 10.12 16.53
CA ALA A 2 15.87 9.28 17.20
C ALA A 2 15.91 7.84 16.62
N PRO A 3 15.64 6.80 17.43
CA PRO A 3 15.57 5.44 16.92
C PRO A 3 14.48 5.34 15.83
N ARG A 4 14.76 4.56 14.77
CA ARG A 4 13.75 4.27 13.75
C ARG A 4 12.67 3.37 14.35
N LYS A 5 11.41 3.73 14.14
CA LYS A 5 10.26 2.90 14.47
C LYS A 5 10.34 1.58 13.70
N PHE A 6 10.00 0.47 14.34
CA PHE A 6 9.95 -0.82 13.67
C PHE A 6 8.77 -0.84 12.69
N PHE A 7 8.95 -1.37 11.49
CA PHE A 7 7.95 -1.32 10.42
C PHE A 7 7.73 -2.71 9.84
N VAL A 8 6.47 -3.15 9.74
CA VAL A 8 6.09 -4.45 9.19
C VAL A 8 5.06 -4.26 8.09
N GLY A 9 5.42 -4.68 6.87
CA GLY A 9 4.56 -4.62 5.70
C GLY A 9 4.11 -6.02 5.25
N GLY A 10 2.80 -6.24 5.14
CA GLY A 10 2.20 -7.47 4.61
C GLY A 10 1.72 -7.31 3.17
N ASN A 11 2.53 -7.70 2.19
CA ASN A 11 2.12 -7.70 0.77
C ASN A 11 1.32 -8.97 0.43
N TRP A 12 0.00 -8.84 0.19
CA TRP A 12 -0.86 -9.99 -0.13
C TRP A 12 -0.71 -10.45 -1.59
N LYS A 13 -0.01 -9.66 -2.43
CA LYS A 13 0.18 -9.90 -3.87
C LYS A 13 -1.16 -10.12 -4.57
N CYS A 14 -1.18 -10.86 -5.68
CA CYS A 14 -2.39 -11.19 -6.43
C CYS A 14 -3.13 -12.38 -5.81
N ASN A 15 -3.59 -12.25 -4.56
CA ASN A 15 -4.31 -13.32 -3.85
C ASN A 15 -5.58 -12.82 -3.16
N GLY A 16 -6.52 -13.74 -2.98
CA GLY A 16 -7.69 -13.58 -2.12
C GLY A 16 -8.99 -13.35 -2.86
N THR A 17 -10.07 -13.62 -2.14
CA THR A 17 -11.45 -13.25 -2.45
C THR A 17 -11.96 -12.28 -1.38
N GLY A 18 -13.16 -11.71 -1.58
CA GLY A 18 -13.77 -10.85 -0.57
C GLY A 18 -13.94 -11.53 0.80
N ASP A 19 -14.17 -12.85 0.84
CA ASP A 19 -14.28 -13.58 2.11
C ASP A 19 -12.91 -13.90 2.72
N ASP A 20 -11.88 -14.14 1.91
CA ASP A 20 -10.52 -14.29 2.43
C ASP A 20 -10.03 -12.99 3.07
N VAL A 21 -10.33 -11.84 2.46
CA VAL A 21 -10.04 -10.52 3.02
C VAL A 21 -10.71 -10.36 4.38
N LYS A 22 -12.00 -10.70 4.52
CA LYS A 22 -12.69 -10.65 5.81
C LYS A 22 -12.00 -11.52 6.85
N LYS A 23 -11.71 -12.78 6.51
CA LYS A 23 -11.05 -13.73 7.43
C LYS A 23 -9.69 -13.21 7.88
N ILE A 24 -8.85 -12.73 6.96
CA ILE A 24 -7.53 -12.18 7.28
C ILE A 24 -7.68 -10.96 8.19
N VAL A 25 -8.56 -10.02 7.85
CA VAL A 25 -8.76 -8.80 8.65
C VAL A 25 -9.32 -9.13 10.03
N THR A 26 -10.24 -10.09 10.16
CA THR A 26 -10.72 -10.55 11.48
C THR A 26 -9.58 -11.04 12.35
N VAL A 27 -8.70 -11.90 11.81
CA VAL A 27 -7.53 -12.40 12.55
C VAL A 27 -6.59 -11.26 12.96
N LEU A 28 -6.35 -10.28 12.08
CA LEU A 28 -5.51 -9.12 12.39
C LEU A 28 -6.12 -8.20 13.45
N ASN A 29 -7.45 -8.06 13.44
CA ASN A 29 -8.18 -7.25 14.42
C ASN A 29 -8.15 -7.88 15.82
N GLU A 30 -8.15 -9.22 15.91
CA GLU A 30 -8.10 -9.96 17.17
C GLU A 30 -6.67 -10.17 17.69
N ALA A 31 -5.64 -9.89 16.87
CA ALA A 31 -4.26 -10.11 17.25
C ALA A 31 -3.76 -9.11 18.32
N GLU A 32 -3.04 -9.65 19.30
CA GLU A 32 -2.23 -8.84 20.22
C GLU A 32 -0.90 -8.48 19.56
N VAL A 33 -0.64 -7.18 19.44
CA VAL A 33 0.60 -6.63 18.87
C VAL A 33 1.16 -5.55 19.78
N PRO A 34 2.48 -5.23 19.70
CA PRO A 34 3.04 -4.08 20.39
C PRO A 34 2.29 -2.78 20.04
N SER A 35 2.40 -1.76 20.90
CA SER A 35 1.72 -0.48 20.67
C SER A 35 2.17 0.19 19.37
N GLU A 36 1.31 1.08 18.87
CA GLU A 36 1.62 1.88 17.69
C GLU A 36 2.85 2.79 17.86
N ASP A 37 3.35 3.03 19.08
CA ASP A 37 4.62 3.74 19.28
C ASP A 37 5.84 2.85 18.96
N ALA A 38 5.70 1.53 19.15
CA ALA A 38 6.77 0.56 18.98
C ALA A 38 6.84 0.03 17.54
N VAL A 39 5.68 -0.24 16.93
CA VAL A 39 5.57 -0.84 15.59
C VAL A 39 4.56 -0.12 14.71
N GLU A 40 4.91 0.04 13.44
CA GLU A 40 3.98 0.45 12.38
C GLU A 40 3.65 -0.76 11.51
N VAL A 41 2.36 -1.06 11.39
CA VAL A 41 1.86 -2.22 10.62
C VAL A 41 1.09 -1.74 9.42
N VAL A 42 1.46 -2.25 8.25
CA VAL A 42 0.82 -1.90 6.97
C VAL A 42 0.47 -3.17 6.20
N VAL A 43 -0.76 -3.30 5.72
CA VAL A 43 -1.19 -4.42 4.87
C VAL A 43 -1.50 -3.94 3.45
N SER A 44 -1.16 -4.74 2.44
CA SER A 44 -1.31 -4.38 1.04
C SER A 44 -2.15 -5.41 0.27
N PRO A 45 -3.49 -5.27 0.28
CA PRO A 45 -4.39 -6.10 -0.52
C PRO A 45 -4.34 -5.74 -2.02
N PRO A 46 -4.80 -6.63 -2.93
CA PRO A 46 -5.14 -6.26 -4.29
C PRO A 46 -6.09 -5.05 -4.36
N PHE A 47 -5.99 -4.24 -5.43
CA PHE A 47 -6.78 -3.01 -5.60
C PHE A 47 -8.29 -3.18 -5.38
N VAL A 48 -8.85 -4.29 -5.86
CA VAL A 48 -10.29 -4.60 -5.75
C VAL A 48 -10.77 -4.79 -4.31
N PHE A 49 -9.85 -4.95 -3.35
CA PHE A 49 -10.14 -5.14 -1.93
C PHE A 49 -9.65 -3.99 -1.04
N LEU A 50 -9.10 -2.90 -1.62
CA LEU A 50 -8.60 -1.76 -0.84
C LEU A 50 -9.70 -1.16 0.05
N GLN A 51 -10.84 -0.81 -0.54
CA GLN A 51 -11.94 -0.20 0.22
C GLN A 51 -12.50 -1.13 1.30
N GLN A 52 -12.58 -2.43 1.01
CA GLN A 52 -13.04 -3.43 1.98
C GLN A 52 -12.05 -3.56 3.15
N ALA A 53 -10.74 -3.63 2.86
CA ALA A 53 -9.72 -3.70 3.90
C ALA A 53 -9.71 -2.42 4.75
N THR A 54 -9.72 -1.24 4.13
CA THR A 54 -9.76 0.06 4.84
C THR A 54 -10.98 0.18 5.74
N GLY A 55 -12.15 -0.33 5.33
CA GLY A 55 -13.37 -0.25 6.13
C GLY A 55 -13.48 -1.25 7.28
N LEU A 56 -12.71 -2.35 7.25
CA LEU A 56 -12.79 -3.43 8.25
C LEU A 56 -11.59 -3.46 9.20
N LEU A 57 -10.43 -2.97 8.78
CA LEU A 57 -9.18 -3.08 9.52
C LEU A 57 -9.19 -2.13 10.73
N ARG A 58 -8.62 -2.60 11.83
CA ARG A 58 -8.36 -1.81 13.04
C ARG A 58 -7.60 -0.50 12.71
N PRO A 59 -7.91 0.62 13.39
CA PRO A 59 -7.44 1.95 13.00
C PRO A 59 -5.95 2.20 13.23
N ASP A 60 -5.30 1.40 14.09
CA ASP A 60 -3.86 1.45 14.35
C ASP A 60 -3.02 0.79 13.24
N PHE A 61 -3.65 0.11 12.27
CA PHE A 61 -2.99 -0.48 11.10
C PHE A 61 -3.34 0.31 9.85
N ALA A 62 -2.38 0.47 8.95
CA ALA A 62 -2.62 1.18 7.68
C ALA A 62 -2.79 0.21 6.50
N VAL A 63 -3.47 0.69 5.46
CA VAL A 63 -3.61 -0.01 4.18
C VAL A 63 -2.68 0.62 3.14
N ALA A 64 -2.05 -0.22 2.31
CA ALA A 64 -1.23 0.17 1.19
C ALA A 64 -1.76 -0.37 -0.15
N ALA A 65 -1.68 0.42 -1.21
CA ALA A 65 -1.80 -0.12 -2.57
C ALA A 65 -0.54 -0.88 -2.99
N GLN A 66 -0.69 -1.85 -3.89
CA GLN A 66 0.43 -2.65 -4.41
C GLN A 66 1.19 -1.99 -5.57
N ASN A 67 0.63 -0.91 -6.13
CA ASN A 67 1.21 -0.08 -7.18
C ASN A 67 0.42 1.24 -7.28
N CYS A 68 0.94 2.22 -8.02
CA CYS A 68 0.14 3.33 -8.55
C CYS A 68 0.69 3.80 -9.90
N TRP A 69 -0.11 4.61 -10.59
CA TRP A 69 0.26 5.28 -11.82
C TRP A 69 1.36 6.33 -11.58
N VAL A 70 2.14 6.60 -12.62
CA VAL A 70 3.32 7.46 -12.56
C VAL A 70 3.02 8.96 -12.62
N ARG A 71 1.81 9.36 -13.00
CA ARG A 71 1.41 10.77 -13.16
C ARG A 71 0.03 11.01 -12.54
N LYS A 72 -0.44 12.25 -12.65
CA LYS A 72 -1.86 12.57 -12.47
C LYS A 72 -2.73 11.68 -13.37
N GLY A 73 -3.94 11.38 -12.90
CA GLY A 73 -4.97 10.64 -13.62
C GLY A 73 -5.32 11.26 -14.97
N GLY A 74 -5.86 10.43 -15.86
CA GLY A 74 -6.13 10.77 -17.25
C GLY A 74 -6.44 9.53 -18.08
N ALA A 75 -6.10 9.57 -19.37
CA ALA A 75 -6.35 8.49 -20.33
C ALA A 75 -5.38 7.30 -20.17
N PHE A 76 -5.46 6.62 -19.02
CA PHE A 76 -4.60 5.48 -18.67
C PHE A 76 -5.46 4.30 -18.22
N THR A 77 -6.12 3.65 -19.17
CA THR A 77 -7.05 2.54 -18.90
C THR A 77 -6.39 1.44 -18.08
N GLY A 78 -6.99 1.09 -16.94
CA GLY A 78 -6.52 0.04 -16.03
C GLY A 78 -5.56 0.51 -14.94
N GLU A 79 -5.05 1.74 -15.02
CA GLU A 79 -4.14 2.29 -14.01
C GLU A 79 -4.89 3.03 -12.89
N ILE A 80 -4.31 3.04 -11.69
CA ILE A 80 -4.85 3.71 -10.50
C ILE A 80 -3.90 4.82 -10.09
N SER A 81 -4.36 6.08 -10.11
CA SER A 81 -3.52 7.22 -9.74
C SER A 81 -3.41 7.40 -8.23
N ALA A 82 -2.34 8.07 -7.78
CA ALA A 82 -2.13 8.29 -6.35
C ALA A 82 -3.23 9.16 -5.73
N GLU A 83 -3.80 10.12 -6.47
CA GLU A 83 -4.92 10.90 -5.95
C GLU A 83 -6.19 10.08 -5.73
N MET A 84 -6.40 9.00 -6.51
CA MET A 84 -7.49 8.05 -6.24
C MET A 84 -7.24 7.29 -4.93
N LEU A 85 -5.99 6.89 -4.67
CA LEU A 85 -5.62 6.22 -3.41
C LEU A 85 -5.79 7.13 -2.20
N VAL A 86 -5.36 8.39 -2.31
CA VAL A 86 -5.56 9.41 -1.27
C VAL A 86 -7.05 9.64 -1.02
N ASN A 87 -7.87 9.70 -2.07
CA ASN A 87 -9.33 9.82 -1.93
C ASN A 87 -9.96 8.61 -1.22
N LEU A 88 -9.40 7.42 -1.41
CA LEU A 88 -9.78 6.19 -0.70
C LEU A 88 -9.16 6.05 0.70
N GLN A 89 -8.47 7.09 1.19
CA GLN A 89 -7.78 7.08 2.49
C GLN A 89 -6.73 5.95 2.60
N VAL A 90 -6.04 5.65 1.50
CA VAL A 90 -4.94 4.67 1.44
C VAL A 90 -3.61 5.44 1.48
N PRO A 91 -2.94 5.55 2.64
CA PRO A 91 -1.77 6.42 2.81
C PRO A 91 -0.47 5.85 2.24
N TRP A 92 -0.42 4.55 1.96
CA TRP A 92 0.79 3.85 1.54
C TRP A 92 0.68 3.26 0.13
N VAL A 93 1.81 3.12 -0.56
CA VAL A 93 1.91 2.40 -1.83
C VAL A 93 3.25 1.68 -1.95
N ILE A 94 3.21 0.42 -2.36
CA ILE A 94 4.40 -0.34 -2.73
C ILE A 94 4.77 0.05 -4.16
N LEU A 95 6.02 0.47 -4.37
CA LEU A 95 6.58 0.82 -5.67
C LEU A 95 7.85 0.01 -5.94
N GLY A 96 8.04 -0.45 -7.18
CA GLY A 96 9.27 -1.15 -7.56
C GLY A 96 9.40 -2.56 -7.03
N HIS A 97 8.28 -3.21 -6.72
CA HIS A 97 8.28 -4.61 -6.32
C HIS A 97 8.99 -5.47 -7.38
N SER A 98 9.78 -6.46 -6.96
CA SER A 98 10.60 -7.27 -7.87
C SER A 98 9.79 -7.94 -8.98
N GLU A 99 8.56 -8.40 -8.68
CA GLU A 99 7.62 -8.94 -9.67
C GLU A 99 7.26 -7.93 -10.75
N ARG A 100 7.09 -6.65 -10.42
CA ARG A 100 6.82 -5.60 -11.43
C ARG A 100 8.04 -5.35 -12.31
N ARG A 101 9.23 -5.33 -11.72
CA ARG A 101 10.48 -5.12 -12.45
C ARG A 101 10.79 -6.28 -13.39
N ALA A 102 10.65 -7.51 -12.90
CA ALA A 102 11.03 -8.71 -13.63
C ALA A 102 9.97 -9.18 -14.63
N LEU A 103 8.67 -9.05 -14.31
CA LEU A 103 7.57 -9.60 -15.12
C LEU A 103 6.84 -8.54 -15.94
N LEU A 104 6.82 -7.29 -15.49
CA LEU A 104 6.11 -6.17 -16.14
C LEU A 104 7.06 -5.09 -16.67
N ASN A 105 8.36 -5.38 -16.70
CA ASN A 105 9.42 -4.50 -17.21
C ASN A 105 9.39 -3.08 -16.64
N GLU A 106 9.04 -2.93 -15.35
CA GLU A 106 9.09 -1.64 -14.66
C GLU A 106 10.54 -1.18 -14.50
N SER A 107 10.94 -0.16 -15.28
CA SER A 107 12.31 0.36 -15.29
C SER A 107 12.64 1.22 -14.06
N SER A 108 13.93 1.37 -13.77
CA SER A 108 14.40 2.32 -12.75
C SER A 108 13.97 3.76 -13.04
N ASP A 109 13.92 4.15 -14.31
CA ASP A 109 13.49 5.49 -14.71
C ASP A 109 11.99 5.70 -14.39
N LEU A 110 11.15 4.71 -14.69
CA LEU A 110 9.72 4.78 -14.36
C LEU A 110 9.52 4.85 -12.84
N LEU A 111 10.28 4.05 -12.08
CA LEU A 111 10.27 4.08 -10.62
C LEU A 111 10.66 5.46 -10.08
N LEU A 112 11.73 6.05 -10.63
CA LEU A 112 12.19 7.37 -10.23
C LEU A 112 11.11 8.43 -10.47
N ILE A 113 10.42 8.39 -11.61
CA ILE A 113 9.33 9.32 -11.88
C ILE A 113 8.18 9.10 -10.88
N LYS A 114 7.82 7.85 -10.56
CA LYS A 114 6.80 7.56 -9.53
C LYS A 114 7.21 8.14 -8.18
N TRP A 115 8.46 7.95 -7.78
CA TRP A 115 8.98 8.48 -6.51
C TRP A 115 8.96 10.02 -6.51
N LEU A 116 9.50 10.67 -7.54
CA LEU A 116 9.53 12.14 -7.63
C LEU A 116 8.13 12.78 -7.67
N THR A 117 7.16 12.09 -8.27
CA THR A 117 5.78 12.61 -8.40
C THR A 117 5.01 12.53 -7.09
N HIS A 118 5.28 11.52 -6.25
CA HIS A 118 4.45 11.20 -5.08
C HIS A 118 5.15 11.37 -3.74
N SER A 119 6.48 11.50 -3.71
CA SER A 119 7.20 11.76 -2.48
C SER A 119 6.85 13.14 -1.92
N PRO A 120 6.65 13.25 -0.59
CA PRO A 120 6.54 14.55 0.06
C PRO A 120 7.74 15.42 -0.30
N LYS A 121 7.51 16.66 -0.73
CA LYS A 121 8.59 17.59 -1.12
C LYS A 121 9.55 17.94 0.03
N ASP A 122 9.20 17.57 1.26
CA ASP A 122 9.97 17.81 2.49
C ASP A 122 10.62 16.55 3.10
N SER A 123 10.57 15.38 2.46
CA SER A 123 11.26 14.19 2.98
C SER A 123 12.78 14.28 2.70
N ARG A 124 13.51 14.95 3.61
CA ARG A 124 14.96 14.85 3.80
C ARG A 124 15.28 14.05 5.04
#